data_AF-A0A7J7J2W4-F1
#
_entry.id   AF-A0A7J7J2W4-F1
#
_cell.length_a   1.000
_cell.length_b   1.000
_cell.length_c   1.000
_cell.angle_alpha   90.00
_cell.angle_beta   90.00
_cell.angle_gamma   90.00
#
_symmetry.space_group_name_H-M   'P 1'
#
loop_
_entity.id
_entity.type
_entity.pdbx_description
1 polymer ?
#
loop_
_entity_poly.entity_id
_entity_poly.type
_entity_poly.pdbx_seq_one_letter_code
_entity_poly.pdbx_strand_id
1 'polypeptide(L)'
;MMQLTNNRYRGGVSGREFRGPAPGSVAIIGKNPKSKALDNIILDARRKQEELDNAEKLAKEQAFIDLKNTWDRETERKLMASSIKRKVKSMMNANQTEVEMRRDRLREMLRAEEEQYLMEMEDKQETMLERQAKMRERAKFLKEKREAERLEYVEEKLDQRWRSQCEELRSTMSKRTQDEVSAELVFQMREKLEFEKQKEAENKFYADLWEADMMAKAAREEREAQEKHARNKDQLAMLQTQMAALEERKAEEKRLIAEQAELLKQQAELRRLEEEREREEKHRRQVESKQLYETNLRLKMKKKAREEQEQLAFDMKVLEALLQETANEAAEMAQRKKELREENLKYMAYLKQLAEEEKKREAEMEAIINSEVEKNWQKRLAQWRLEREARKKMLEEVMLERSHQINERLRENQQRQIEEKAEREKILRFIEENKRLEEEKLHRIKQSNLKYQQDLVDQMNYDSRLQSAKNDEEVREFIVGQQAEAEYQGKLRTILNEPHSADRMHPMRRHYYRNKQINA
;
A
#
# COMPACT_ATOMS: atom_id res chain seq x y z
N MET A 1 -68.85 -70.47 -137.08
CA MET A 1 -69.64 -71.70 -137.30
C MET A 1 -68.89 -72.89 -136.69
N MET A 2 -69.54 -74.04 -136.71
CA MET A 2 -69.07 -75.39 -136.32
C MET A 2 -67.68 -75.85 -136.84
N GLN A 3 -66.95 -76.65 -136.01
CA GLN A 3 -66.37 -77.99 -136.35
C GLN A 3 -65.15 -78.10 -137.31
N LEU A 4 -64.36 -79.20 -137.45
CA LEU A 4 -64.14 -80.48 -136.70
C LEU A 4 -62.82 -81.21 -137.12
N THR A 5 -62.43 -82.26 -136.37
CA THR A 5 -61.69 -83.51 -136.76
C THR A 5 -60.26 -83.55 -137.37
N ASN A 6 -59.38 -84.38 -136.74
CA ASN A 6 -58.64 -85.60 -137.19
C ASN A 6 -58.04 -85.71 -138.64
N ASN A 7 -56.99 -86.50 -139.00
CA ASN A 7 -56.67 -87.91 -138.59
C ASN A 7 -55.33 -88.48 -139.21
N ARG A 8 -54.63 -89.45 -138.56
CA ARG A 8 -53.74 -90.55 -139.14
C ARG A 8 -52.41 -90.19 -139.90
N TYR A 9 -51.38 -91.04 -140.18
CA TYR A 9 -51.08 -92.52 -140.03
C TYR A 9 -49.54 -92.92 -139.95
N ARG A 10 -49.15 -94.22 -140.15
CA ARG A 10 -47.89 -94.98 -139.77
C ARG A 10 -46.75 -95.18 -140.87
N GLY A 11 -45.56 -95.73 -140.50
CA GLY A 11 -44.55 -96.42 -141.38
C GLY A 11 -43.25 -97.03 -140.71
N GLY A 12 -42.47 -97.96 -141.34
CA GLY A 12 -41.23 -98.66 -140.82
C GLY A 12 -40.61 -99.73 -141.81
N VAL A 13 -39.64 -100.68 -141.59
CA VAL A 13 -38.74 -101.21 -140.48
C VAL A 13 -37.56 -102.11 -141.05
N SER A 14 -36.49 -102.48 -140.29
CA SER A 14 -35.47 -103.60 -140.49
C SER A 14 -34.19 -103.34 -141.37
N GLY A 15 -33.03 -104.08 -141.39
CA GLY A 15 -32.39 -105.23 -140.65
C GLY A 15 -31.76 -106.34 -141.58
N ARG A 16 -30.68 -107.15 -141.33
CA ARG A 16 -29.57 -107.25 -140.31
C ARG A 16 -28.33 -108.15 -140.77
N GLU A 17 -27.49 -108.76 -139.88
CA GLU A 17 -26.09 -109.31 -140.13
C GLU A 17 -25.84 -110.84 -139.79
N PHE A 18 -24.62 -111.43 -140.01
CA PHE A 18 -24.26 -112.87 -139.76
C PHE A 18 -22.77 -113.16 -139.31
N ARG A 19 -22.47 -114.21 -138.49
CA ARG A 19 -21.16 -114.45 -137.76
C ARG A 19 -20.39 -115.79 -138.02
N GLY A 20 -19.13 -115.88 -137.53
CA GLY A 20 -18.19 -117.04 -137.64
C GLY A 20 -17.28 -117.31 -136.41
N PRO A 21 -16.32 -118.29 -136.47
CA PRO A 21 -16.07 -119.23 -135.36
C PRO A 21 -14.85 -119.03 -134.45
N ALA A 22 -13.81 -118.29 -134.85
CA ALA A 22 -12.95 -117.67 -133.84
C ALA A 22 -13.76 -116.52 -133.21
N PRO A 23 -13.59 -116.16 -131.91
CA PRO A 23 -14.41 -115.10 -131.28
C PRO A 23 -14.23 -113.69 -131.90
N GLY A 24 -14.77 -113.44 -133.11
CA GLY A 24 -14.55 -112.19 -133.84
C GLY A 24 -14.80 -112.10 -135.37
N SER A 25 -15.55 -112.98 -136.07
CA SER A 25 -15.78 -112.84 -137.55
C SER A 25 -17.26 -112.72 -137.99
N VAL A 26 -17.55 -111.96 -139.08
CA VAL A 26 -18.91 -111.48 -139.54
C VAL A 26 -18.96 -111.10 -141.07
N ALA A 27 -20.07 -111.28 -141.85
CA ALA A 27 -20.20 -110.91 -143.32
C ALA A 27 -21.67 -110.72 -143.92
N ILE A 28 -21.87 -110.08 -145.12
CA ILE A 28 -23.19 -109.65 -145.77
C ILE A 28 -23.22 -109.64 -147.38
N ILE A 29 -24.38 -109.38 -148.05
CA ILE A 29 -24.83 -109.61 -149.50
C ILE A 29 -25.15 -108.35 -150.40
N GLY A 30 -25.36 -108.47 -151.75
CA GLY A 30 -26.17 -107.49 -152.55
C GLY A 30 -26.51 -107.68 -154.08
N LYS A 31 -27.66 -107.07 -154.53
CA LYS A 31 -28.16 -106.63 -155.90
C LYS A 31 -28.94 -107.52 -156.92
N ASN A 32 -29.78 -106.87 -157.77
CA ASN A 32 -30.71 -107.43 -158.80
C ASN A 32 -31.22 -106.37 -159.87
N PRO A 33 -31.69 -106.72 -161.10
CA PRO A 33 -32.31 -105.81 -162.12
C PRO A 33 -33.68 -106.33 -162.73
N LYS A 34 -34.41 -105.89 -163.79
CA LYS A 34 -34.42 -104.88 -164.92
C LYS A 34 -35.89 -104.47 -165.30
N SER A 35 -36.12 -103.51 -166.23
CA SER A 35 -37.33 -103.32 -167.12
C SER A 35 -38.67 -102.86 -166.47
N LYS A 36 -39.80 -102.47 -167.12
CA LYS A 36 -40.26 -101.65 -168.32
C LYS A 36 -41.79 -101.34 -168.05
N ALA A 37 -42.69 -100.61 -168.76
CA ALA A 37 -42.87 -99.85 -170.03
C ALA A 37 -44.10 -98.88 -169.92
N LEU A 38 -44.46 -98.09 -170.96
CA LEU A 38 -45.64 -97.19 -171.06
C LEU A 38 -46.21 -97.10 -172.51
N ASP A 39 -47.23 -96.23 -172.78
CA ASP A 39 -47.06 -95.06 -173.69
C ASP A 39 -48.31 -94.12 -173.87
N ASN A 40 -49.47 -94.60 -174.37
CA ASN A 40 -50.39 -93.78 -175.20
C ASN A 40 -51.35 -92.74 -174.53
N ILE A 41 -51.10 -92.20 -173.32
CA ILE A 41 -52.12 -91.46 -172.51
C ILE A 41 -51.75 -90.00 -172.12
N ILE A 42 -50.49 -89.57 -172.23
CA ILE A 42 -49.95 -88.44 -171.44
C ILE A 42 -50.47 -87.01 -171.77
N LEU A 43 -51.04 -86.76 -172.95
CA LEU A 43 -51.12 -85.39 -173.51
C LEU A 43 -52.18 -84.44 -172.89
N ASP A 44 -53.39 -84.91 -172.57
CA ASP A 44 -54.53 -84.02 -172.25
C ASP A 44 -54.35 -83.20 -170.95
N ALA A 45 -53.58 -83.71 -169.98
CA ALA A 45 -53.56 -83.16 -168.63
C ALA A 45 -52.98 -81.74 -168.52
N ARG A 46 -52.10 -81.32 -169.45
CA ARG A 46 -51.37 -80.04 -169.33
C ARG A 46 -52.24 -78.80 -169.50
N ARG A 47 -53.25 -78.82 -170.39
CA ARG A 47 -53.92 -77.59 -170.85
C ARG A 47 -54.76 -76.88 -169.76
N LYS A 48 -55.18 -77.59 -168.70
CA LYS A 48 -56.00 -77.01 -167.61
C LYS A 48 -55.21 -76.20 -166.56
N GLN A 49 -53.88 -76.30 -166.52
CA GLN A 49 -53.12 -75.72 -165.41
C GLN A 49 -52.89 -74.20 -165.57
N GLU A 50 -52.66 -73.71 -166.79
CA GLU A 50 -52.17 -72.35 -167.05
C GLU A 50 -53.21 -71.24 -166.76
N GLU A 51 -54.51 -71.52 -166.85
CA GLU A 51 -55.56 -70.50 -166.65
C GLU A 51 -55.66 -70.04 -165.18
N LEU A 52 -55.45 -70.94 -164.23
CA LEU A 52 -55.55 -70.64 -162.78
C LEU A 52 -54.38 -69.78 -162.29
N ASP A 53 -53.17 -70.08 -162.74
CA ASP A 53 -51.93 -69.40 -162.34
C ASP A 53 -51.90 -67.91 -162.73
N ASN A 54 -52.76 -67.47 -163.67
CA ASN A 54 -52.88 -66.07 -164.06
C ASN A 54 -53.91 -65.30 -163.21
N ALA A 55 -55.02 -65.92 -162.82
CA ALA A 55 -56.01 -65.29 -161.94
C ALA A 55 -55.42 -64.98 -160.55
N GLU A 56 -54.53 -65.84 -160.04
CA GLU A 56 -53.92 -65.69 -158.72
C GLU A 56 -52.91 -64.52 -158.63
N LYS A 57 -52.41 -64.01 -159.77
CA LYS A 57 -51.41 -62.91 -159.80
C LYS A 57 -52.06 -61.54 -159.59
N LEU A 58 -53.10 -61.22 -160.36
CA LEU A 58 -53.76 -59.90 -160.31
C LEU A 58 -54.34 -59.56 -158.92
N ALA A 59 -54.88 -60.55 -158.21
CA ALA A 59 -55.39 -60.38 -156.85
C ALA A 59 -54.28 -60.00 -155.84
N LYS A 60 -53.04 -60.46 -156.06
CA LYS A 60 -51.88 -60.16 -155.19
C LYS A 60 -51.35 -58.75 -155.44
N GLU A 61 -51.41 -58.26 -156.69
CA GLU A 61 -50.94 -56.92 -157.05
C GLU A 61 -51.81 -55.81 -156.43
N GLN A 62 -53.14 -55.93 -156.50
CA GLN A 62 -54.01 -54.88 -155.97
C GLN A 62 -53.91 -54.74 -154.44
N ALA A 63 -53.84 -55.86 -153.72
CA ALA A 63 -53.72 -55.89 -152.26
C ALA A 63 -52.41 -55.24 -151.74
N PHE A 64 -51.37 -55.19 -152.58
CA PHE A 64 -50.09 -54.57 -152.25
C PHE A 64 -50.15 -53.03 -152.26
N ILE A 65 -51.02 -52.43 -153.07
CA ILE A 65 -51.07 -50.97 -153.28
C ILE A 65 -51.69 -50.25 -152.07
N ASP A 66 -52.83 -50.72 -151.55
CA ASP A 66 -53.54 -50.06 -150.45
C ASP A 66 -52.78 -50.18 -149.11
N LEU A 67 -52.03 -51.29 -148.93
CA LEU A 67 -51.12 -51.47 -147.81
C LEU A 67 -49.99 -50.43 -147.78
N LYS A 68 -49.52 -49.98 -148.96
CA LYS A 68 -48.47 -48.96 -149.06
C LYS A 68 -48.97 -47.57 -148.64
N ASN A 69 -50.11 -47.13 -149.19
CA ASN A 69 -50.64 -45.78 -148.96
C ASN A 69 -51.03 -45.53 -147.49
N THR A 70 -51.43 -46.57 -146.76
CA THR A 70 -51.73 -46.50 -145.31
C THR A 70 -50.45 -46.42 -144.47
N TRP A 71 -49.40 -47.16 -144.86
CA TRP A 71 -48.07 -47.15 -144.23
C TRP A 71 -47.36 -45.79 -144.34
N ASP A 72 -47.43 -45.12 -145.51
CA ASP A 72 -46.82 -43.80 -145.74
C ASP A 72 -47.35 -42.73 -144.74
N ARG A 73 -48.67 -42.66 -144.54
CA ARG A 73 -49.29 -41.65 -143.65
C ARG A 73 -49.00 -41.89 -142.16
N GLU A 74 -48.82 -43.13 -141.74
CA GLU A 74 -48.40 -43.42 -140.37
C GLU A 74 -46.92 -43.12 -140.14
N THR A 75 -46.05 -43.41 -141.13
CA THR A 75 -44.62 -43.20 -140.99
C THR A 75 -44.26 -41.72 -140.87
N GLU A 76 -44.87 -40.81 -141.67
CA GLU A 76 -44.68 -39.36 -141.51
C GLU A 76 -45.03 -38.87 -140.08
N ARG A 77 -46.19 -39.28 -139.56
CA ARG A 77 -46.66 -38.84 -138.23
C ARG A 77 -45.76 -39.39 -137.11
N LYS A 78 -45.26 -40.62 -137.27
CA LYS A 78 -44.26 -41.25 -136.37
C LYS A 78 -42.88 -40.58 -136.49
N LEU A 79 -42.48 -40.08 -137.66
CA LEU A 79 -41.21 -39.36 -137.87
C LEU A 79 -41.19 -38.00 -137.16
N MET A 80 -42.28 -37.21 -137.23
CA MET A 80 -42.36 -35.93 -136.51
C MET A 80 -42.26 -36.10 -134.99
N ALA A 81 -43.05 -37.02 -134.41
CA ALA A 81 -43.00 -37.32 -132.98
C ALA A 81 -41.60 -37.80 -132.54
N SER A 82 -40.97 -38.65 -133.36
CA SER A 82 -39.58 -39.10 -133.20
C SER A 82 -38.55 -37.98 -133.32
N SER A 83 -38.84 -36.87 -134.02
CA SER A 83 -37.97 -35.68 -134.09
C SER A 83 -38.01 -34.88 -132.78
N ILE A 84 -39.22 -34.55 -132.30
CA ILE A 84 -39.41 -33.81 -131.03
C ILE A 84 -38.82 -34.60 -129.86
N LYS A 85 -39.11 -35.91 -129.78
CA LYS A 85 -38.58 -36.80 -128.73
C LYS A 85 -37.05 -36.89 -128.73
N ARG A 86 -36.40 -36.85 -129.92
CA ARG A 86 -34.93 -36.76 -130.03
C ARG A 86 -34.40 -35.43 -129.48
N LYS A 87 -35.02 -34.29 -129.81
CA LYS A 87 -34.53 -32.98 -129.36
C LYS A 87 -34.67 -32.79 -127.85
N VAL A 88 -35.78 -33.23 -127.24
CA VAL A 88 -35.95 -33.22 -125.77
C VAL A 88 -34.92 -34.13 -125.09
N LYS A 89 -34.72 -35.36 -125.61
CA LYS A 89 -33.69 -36.27 -125.08
C LYS A 89 -32.28 -35.68 -125.16
N SER A 90 -31.96 -34.94 -126.23
CA SER A 90 -30.67 -34.25 -126.37
C SER A 90 -30.43 -33.21 -125.27
N MET A 91 -31.45 -32.42 -124.91
CA MET A 91 -31.34 -31.43 -123.81
C MET A 91 -31.21 -32.10 -122.44
N MET A 92 -31.98 -33.17 -122.18
CA MET A 92 -31.87 -33.93 -120.93
C MET A 92 -30.49 -34.59 -120.78
N ASN A 93 -29.96 -35.16 -121.86
CA ASN A 93 -28.60 -35.72 -121.87
C ASN A 93 -27.53 -34.65 -121.55
N ALA A 94 -27.66 -33.44 -122.11
CA ALA A 94 -26.71 -32.35 -121.86
C ALA A 94 -26.68 -31.94 -120.37
N ASN A 95 -27.85 -31.70 -119.76
CA ASN A 95 -27.95 -31.41 -118.33
C ASN A 95 -27.38 -32.57 -117.48
N GLN A 96 -27.62 -33.84 -117.85
CA GLN A 96 -27.04 -34.97 -117.13
C GLN A 96 -25.51 -34.99 -117.20
N THR A 97 -24.91 -34.68 -118.36
CA THR A 97 -23.45 -34.58 -118.47
C THR A 97 -22.87 -33.42 -117.66
N GLU A 98 -23.56 -32.29 -117.54
CA GLU A 98 -23.13 -31.19 -116.67
C GLU A 98 -23.18 -31.57 -115.18
N VAL A 99 -24.25 -32.27 -114.76
CA VAL A 99 -24.40 -32.76 -113.38
C VAL A 99 -23.35 -33.82 -113.02
N GLU A 100 -23.04 -34.77 -113.91
CA GLU A 100 -21.93 -35.71 -113.67
C GLU A 100 -20.57 -35.00 -113.64
N MET A 101 -20.27 -34.08 -114.56
CA MET A 101 -19.03 -33.30 -114.50
C MET A 101 -18.91 -32.48 -113.20
N ARG A 102 -20.02 -32.02 -112.60
CA ARG A 102 -20.00 -31.38 -111.28
C ARG A 102 -19.78 -32.40 -110.14
N ARG A 103 -20.35 -33.61 -110.25
CA ARG A 103 -20.12 -34.71 -109.30
C ARG A 103 -18.67 -35.18 -109.32
N ASP A 104 -18.06 -35.31 -110.49
CA ASP A 104 -16.66 -35.73 -110.63
C ASP A 104 -15.69 -34.71 -110.03
N ARG A 105 -15.90 -33.40 -110.27
CA ARG A 105 -15.10 -32.35 -109.60
C ARG A 105 -15.21 -32.39 -108.07
N LEU A 106 -16.38 -32.75 -107.53
CA LEU A 106 -16.56 -32.92 -106.08
C LEU A 106 -15.92 -34.21 -105.56
N ARG A 107 -16.02 -35.32 -106.31
CA ARG A 107 -15.35 -36.60 -105.98
C ARG A 107 -13.83 -36.41 -105.89
N GLU A 108 -13.24 -35.66 -106.82
CA GLU A 108 -11.79 -35.43 -106.86
C GLU A 108 -11.32 -34.52 -105.71
N MET A 109 -12.09 -33.46 -105.40
CA MET A 109 -11.82 -32.57 -104.27
C MET A 109 -11.84 -33.32 -102.92
N LEU A 110 -12.85 -34.17 -102.70
CA LEU A 110 -12.95 -34.96 -101.47
C LEU A 110 -11.82 -35.99 -101.33
N ARG A 111 -11.39 -36.64 -102.43
CA ARG A 111 -10.20 -37.51 -102.38
C ARG A 111 -8.93 -36.74 -102.04
N ALA A 112 -8.74 -35.55 -102.62
CA ALA A 112 -7.56 -34.73 -102.32
C ALA A 112 -7.53 -34.28 -100.85
N GLU A 113 -8.70 -34.03 -100.24
CA GLU A 113 -8.81 -33.78 -98.79
C GLU A 113 -8.51 -35.06 -97.97
N GLU A 114 -9.09 -36.21 -98.34
CA GLU A 114 -8.81 -37.50 -97.69
C GLU A 114 -7.32 -37.89 -97.75
N GLU A 115 -6.67 -37.75 -98.91
CA GLU A 115 -5.23 -38.00 -99.10
C GLU A 115 -4.37 -37.03 -98.27
N GLN A 116 -4.74 -35.74 -98.18
CA GLN A 116 -4.03 -34.78 -97.34
C GLN A 116 -4.14 -35.12 -95.85
N TYR A 117 -5.32 -35.51 -95.35
CA TYR A 117 -5.48 -35.92 -93.96
C TYR A 117 -4.73 -37.23 -93.64
N LEU A 118 -4.62 -38.16 -94.60
CA LEU A 118 -3.81 -39.37 -94.43
C LEU A 118 -2.32 -39.02 -94.34
N MET A 119 -1.79 -38.19 -95.23
CA MET A 119 -0.40 -37.72 -95.17
C MET A 119 -0.10 -36.99 -93.86
N GLU A 120 -0.98 -36.07 -93.44
CA GLU A 120 -0.80 -35.31 -92.19
C GLU A 120 -0.85 -36.22 -90.95
N MET A 121 -1.60 -37.32 -90.99
CA MET A 121 -1.65 -38.33 -89.93
C MET A 121 -0.47 -39.30 -89.94
N GLU A 122 0.21 -39.51 -91.07
CA GLU A 122 1.47 -40.24 -91.16
C GLU A 122 2.64 -39.37 -90.68
N ASP A 123 2.75 -38.12 -91.16
CA ASP A 123 3.78 -37.15 -90.74
C ASP A 123 3.74 -36.83 -89.23
N LYS A 124 2.55 -36.88 -88.61
CA LYS A 124 2.38 -36.67 -87.15
C LYS A 124 2.78 -37.87 -86.28
N GLN A 125 3.03 -39.05 -86.87
CA GLN A 125 3.42 -40.24 -86.10
C GLN A 125 4.94 -40.26 -85.91
N GLU A 126 5.41 -39.91 -84.70
CA GLU A 126 6.83 -39.96 -84.33
C GLU A 126 7.47 -41.29 -84.77
N THR A 127 8.44 -41.23 -85.68
CA THR A 127 9.10 -42.46 -86.14
C THR A 127 9.81 -43.15 -84.98
N MET A 128 9.95 -44.49 -85.04
CA MET A 128 10.69 -45.20 -84.00
C MET A 128 12.15 -44.71 -83.88
N LEU A 129 12.72 -44.14 -84.94
CA LEU A 129 14.06 -43.54 -84.95
C LEU A 129 14.08 -42.22 -84.16
N GLU A 130 13.11 -41.32 -84.33
CA GLU A 130 12.97 -40.09 -83.54
C GLU A 130 12.73 -40.41 -82.07
N ARG A 131 11.83 -41.36 -81.77
CA ARG A 131 11.54 -41.75 -80.39
C ARG A 131 12.79 -42.32 -79.70
N GLN A 132 13.59 -43.11 -80.42
CA GLN A 132 14.91 -43.56 -79.96
C GLN A 132 15.96 -42.43 -79.89
N ALA A 133 15.88 -41.39 -80.73
CA ALA A 133 16.74 -40.21 -80.63
C ALA A 133 16.41 -39.37 -79.38
N LYS A 134 15.12 -39.09 -79.13
CA LYS A 134 14.64 -38.40 -77.92
C LYS A 134 15.01 -39.17 -76.65
N MET A 135 14.93 -40.50 -76.65
CA MET A 135 15.41 -41.34 -75.55
C MET A 135 16.94 -41.26 -75.36
N ARG A 136 17.73 -41.27 -76.45
CA ARG A 136 19.20 -41.16 -76.38
C ARG A 136 19.66 -39.79 -75.86
N GLU A 137 19.09 -38.69 -76.35
CA GLU A 137 19.43 -37.35 -75.83
C GLU A 137 18.98 -37.18 -74.37
N ARG A 138 17.79 -37.69 -73.98
CA ARG A 138 17.39 -37.66 -72.56
C ARG A 138 18.31 -38.51 -71.67
N ALA A 139 18.78 -39.66 -72.15
CA ALA A 139 19.74 -40.49 -71.42
C ALA A 139 21.13 -39.84 -71.30
N LYS A 140 21.57 -39.15 -72.36
CA LYS A 140 22.80 -38.36 -72.40
C LYS A 140 22.74 -37.16 -71.44
N PHE A 141 21.69 -36.34 -71.49
CA PHE A 141 21.47 -35.26 -70.53
C PHE A 141 21.42 -35.75 -69.07
N LEU A 142 20.74 -36.88 -68.81
CA LEU A 142 20.71 -37.51 -67.48
C LEU A 142 22.04 -38.17 -67.09
N LYS A 143 23.00 -38.36 -68.00
CA LYS A 143 24.37 -38.74 -67.69
C LYS A 143 25.21 -37.49 -67.40
N GLU A 144 25.13 -36.48 -68.26
CA GLU A 144 25.84 -35.20 -68.14
C GLU A 144 25.50 -34.46 -66.84
N LYS A 145 24.21 -34.42 -66.44
CA LYS A 145 23.81 -33.83 -65.14
C LYS A 145 24.42 -34.57 -63.94
N ARG A 146 24.42 -35.91 -63.95
CA ARG A 146 25.03 -36.73 -62.88
C ARG A 146 26.56 -36.67 -62.88
N GLU A 147 27.17 -36.44 -64.05
CA GLU A 147 28.61 -36.19 -64.15
C GLU A 147 28.96 -34.82 -63.54
N ALA A 148 28.19 -33.77 -63.85
CA ALA A 148 28.34 -32.43 -63.28
C ALA A 148 28.15 -32.43 -61.75
N GLU A 149 27.07 -33.02 -61.24
CA GLU A 149 26.81 -33.18 -59.80
C GLU A 149 27.96 -33.92 -59.08
N ARG A 150 28.58 -34.92 -59.74
CA ARG A 150 29.74 -35.63 -59.17
C ARG A 150 31.01 -34.77 -59.21
N LEU A 151 31.20 -33.96 -60.25
CA LEU A 151 32.36 -33.07 -60.38
C LEU A 151 32.31 -31.93 -59.36
N GLU A 152 31.15 -31.29 -59.18
CA GLU A 152 30.90 -30.26 -58.16
C GLU A 152 31.16 -30.78 -56.75
N TYR A 153 30.65 -31.97 -56.41
CA TYR A 153 30.94 -32.62 -55.13
C TYR A 153 32.43 -32.98 -54.95
N VAL A 154 33.12 -33.39 -56.03
CA VAL A 154 34.57 -33.65 -55.98
C VAL A 154 35.35 -32.35 -55.78
N GLU A 155 34.96 -31.25 -56.41
CA GLU A 155 35.56 -29.92 -56.22
C GLU A 155 35.37 -29.42 -54.79
N GLU A 156 34.15 -29.48 -54.23
CA GLU A 156 33.84 -29.15 -52.83
C GLU A 156 34.72 -29.94 -51.85
N LYS A 157 34.96 -31.22 -52.11
CA LYS A 157 35.77 -32.10 -51.26
C LYS A 157 37.28 -31.90 -51.46
N LEU A 158 37.73 -31.50 -52.65
CA LEU A 158 39.11 -31.08 -52.89
C LEU A 158 39.42 -29.74 -52.21
N ASP A 159 38.49 -28.79 -52.25
CA ASP A 159 38.56 -27.49 -51.56
C ASP A 159 38.54 -27.66 -50.03
N GLN A 160 37.63 -28.48 -49.48
CA GLN A 160 37.63 -28.83 -48.05
C GLN A 160 38.95 -29.50 -47.61
N ARG A 161 39.49 -30.41 -48.44
CA ARG A 161 40.80 -31.01 -48.19
C ARG A 161 41.91 -29.95 -48.24
N TRP A 162 41.89 -29.05 -49.24
CA TRP A 162 42.89 -27.98 -49.37
C TRP A 162 42.86 -27.05 -48.17
N ARG A 163 41.69 -26.53 -47.77
CA ARG A 163 41.54 -25.70 -46.56
C ARG A 163 42.05 -26.39 -45.29
N SER A 164 41.82 -27.70 -45.16
CA SER A 164 42.27 -28.49 -44.00
C SER A 164 43.79 -28.71 -43.99
N GLN A 165 44.40 -28.90 -45.16
CA GLN A 165 45.82 -29.24 -45.32
C GLN A 165 46.74 -28.02 -45.58
N CYS A 166 46.19 -26.86 -45.92
CA CYS A 166 46.94 -25.63 -46.17
C CYS A 166 47.40 -24.95 -44.86
N GLU A 167 48.71 -25.05 -44.58
CA GLU A 167 49.31 -24.44 -43.38
C GLU A 167 49.26 -22.91 -43.40
N GLU A 168 49.38 -22.29 -44.57
CA GLU A 168 49.30 -20.84 -44.73
C GLU A 168 47.90 -20.31 -44.36
N LEU A 169 46.85 -21.03 -44.75
CA LEU A 169 45.48 -20.71 -44.35
C LEU A 169 45.29 -20.89 -42.84
N ARG A 170 45.86 -21.95 -42.26
CA ARG A 170 45.79 -22.18 -40.80
C ARG A 170 46.50 -21.07 -40.01
N SER A 171 47.68 -20.66 -40.46
CA SER A 171 48.45 -19.56 -39.84
C SER A 171 47.75 -18.21 -39.97
N THR A 172 47.17 -17.90 -41.14
CA THR A 172 46.46 -16.62 -41.36
C THR A 172 45.13 -16.56 -40.60
N MET A 173 44.35 -17.66 -40.57
CA MET A 173 43.16 -17.75 -39.73
C MET A 173 43.49 -17.64 -38.23
N SER A 174 44.54 -18.30 -37.75
CA SER A 174 44.98 -18.19 -36.35
C SER A 174 45.37 -16.75 -35.96
N LYS A 175 46.07 -16.02 -36.85
CA LYS A 175 46.41 -14.60 -36.63
C LYS A 175 45.15 -13.74 -36.59
N ARG A 176 44.24 -13.93 -37.56
CA ARG A 176 42.96 -13.22 -37.60
C ARG A 176 42.15 -13.42 -36.32
N THR A 177 42.05 -14.65 -35.80
CA THR A 177 41.36 -14.92 -34.54
C THR A 177 42.10 -14.30 -33.34
N GLN A 178 43.44 -14.22 -33.36
CA GLN A 178 44.20 -13.48 -32.36
C GLN A 178 43.93 -11.97 -32.42
N ASP A 179 43.83 -11.38 -33.62
CA ASP A 179 43.49 -9.96 -33.81
C ASP A 179 42.06 -9.66 -33.34
N GLU A 180 41.10 -10.53 -33.67
CA GLU A 180 39.69 -10.46 -33.22
C GLU A 180 39.58 -10.54 -31.69
N VAL A 181 40.28 -11.49 -31.04
CA VAL A 181 40.35 -11.58 -29.56
C VAL A 181 41.06 -10.38 -28.93
N SER A 182 42.07 -9.82 -29.60
CA SER A 182 42.80 -8.63 -29.11
C SER A 182 41.93 -7.37 -29.16
N ALA A 183 41.09 -7.22 -30.19
CA ALA A 183 40.11 -6.14 -30.29
C ALA A 183 39.05 -6.24 -29.19
N GLU A 184 38.53 -7.45 -28.94
CA GLU A 184 37.52 -7.70 -27.90
C GLU A 184 38.07 -7.43 -26.48
N LEU A 185 39.33 -7.82 -26.21
CA LEU A 185 40.03 -7.49 -24.97
C LEU A 185 40.14 -5.97 -24.75
N VAL A 186 40.45 -5.21 -25.80
CA VAL A 186 40.53 -3.74 -25.74
C VAL A 186 39.15 -3.11 -25.51
N PHE A 187 38.07 -3.71 -26.04
CA PHE A 187 36.71 -3.29 -25.75
C PHE A 187 36.34 -3.57 -24.29
N GLN A 188 36.58 -4.79 -23.79
CA GLN A 188 36.32 -5.18 -22.39
C GLN A 188 37.09 -4.29 -21.39
N MET A 189 38.36 -3.94 -21.68
CA MET A 189 39.12 -3.03 -20.84
C MET A 189 38.54 -1.61 -20.82
N ARG A 190 37.92 -1.14 -21.92
CA ARG A 190 37.21 0.14 -21.96
C ARG A 190 35.94 0.11 -21.14
N GLU A 191 35.11 -0.93 -21.27
CA GLU A 191 33.89 -1.07 -20.45
C GLU A 191 34.22 -1.14 -18.96
N LYS A 192 35.25 -1.91 -18.57
CA LYS A 192 35.72 -1.98 -17.19
C LYS A 192 36.17 -0.61 -16.66
N LEU A 193 36.86 0.20 -17.48
CA LEU A 193 37.27 1.54 -17.10
C LEU A 193 36.07 2.48 -16.88
N GLU A 194 35.06 2.45 -17.77
CA GLU A 194 33.85 3.27 -17.58
C GLU A 194 33.02 2.81 -16.36
N PHE A 195 32.94 1.51 -16.11
CA PHE A 195 32.31 0.96 -14.91
C PHE A 195 33.05 1.37 -13.61
N GLU A 196 34.38 1.37 -13.63
CA GLU A 196 35.19 1.85 -12.50
C GLU A 196 34.99 3.35 -12.23
N LYS A 197 34.89 4.18 -13.29
CA LYS A 197 34.52 5.61 -13.15
C LYS A 197 33.11 5.80 -12.58
N GLN A 198 32.13 5.03 -13.03
CA GLN A 198 30.76 5.10 -12.53
C GLN A 198 30.72 4.75 -11.04
N LYS A 199 31.37 3.65 -10.65
CA LYS A 199 31.51 3.23 -9.25
C LYS A 199 32.27 4.26 -8.40
N GLU A 200 33.28 4.93 -8.95
CA GLU A 200 33.93 6.06 -8.28
C GLU A 200 32.98 7.25 -8.06
N ALA A 201 32.11 7.56 -9.03
CA ALA A 201 31.13 8.64 -8.90
C ALA A 201 30.04 8.29 -7.87
N GLU A 202 29.54 7.05 -7.86
CA GLU A 202 28.63 6.53 -6.84
C GLU A 202 29.27 6.60 -5.44
N ASN A 203 30.51 6.11 -5.29
CA ASN A 203 31.23 6.15 -4.02
C ASN A 203 31.41 7.59 -3.50
N LYS A 204 31.70 8.56 -4.39
CA LYS A 204 31.80 9.99 -4.03
C LYS A 204 30.46 10.54 -3.58
N PHE A 205 29.38 10.29 -4.34
CA PHE A 205 28.02 10.68 -3.96
C PHE A 205 27.58 10.10 -2.60
N TYR A 206 27.91 8.84 -2.30
CA TYR A 206 27.64 8.24 -1.00
C TYR A 206 28.52 8.79 0.13
N ALA A 207 29.77 9.18 -0.16
CA ALA A 207 30.63 9.88 0.79
C ALA A 207 30.09 11.27 1.13
N ASP A 208 29.73 12.08 0.11
CA ASP A 208 29.11 13.41 0.27
C ASP A 208 27.83 13.33 1.12
N LEU A 209 27.00 12.30 0.87
CA LEU A 209 25.76 12.05 1.63
C LEU A 209 26.04 11.63 3.08
N TRP A 210 27.09 10.85 3.32
CA TRP A 210 27.51 10.45 4.66
C TRP A 210 28.12 11.61 5.46
N GLU A 211 28.94 12.45 4.82
CA GLU A 211 29.44 13.69 5.42
C GLU A 211 28.29 14.64 5.78
N ALA A 212 27.28 14.78 4.89
CA ALA A 212 26.08 15.57 5.17
C ALA A 212 25.26 15.04 6.37
N ASP A 213 25.07 13.72 6.48
CA ASP A 213 24.39 13.10 7.64
C ASP A 213 25.21 13.22 8.93
N MET A 214 26.53 13.04 8.88
CA MET A 214 27.44 13.28 10.01
C MET A 214 27.38 14.73 10.49
N MET A 215 27.41 15.71 9.58
CA MET A 215 27.26 17.13 9.90
C MET A 215 25.86 17.45 10.43
N ALA A 216 24.81 16.83 9.90
CA ALA A 216 23.44 17.00 10.40
C ALA A 216 23.22 16.39 11.80
N LYS A 217 23.94 15.32 12.14
CA LYS A 217 24.00 14.71 13.49
C LYS A 217 24.78 15.58 14.46
N ALA A 218 25.99 16.01 14.11
CA ALA A 218 26.78 16.93 14.94
C ALA A 218 26.02 18.25 15.21
N ALA A 219 25.40 18.83 14.18
CA ALA A 219 24.55 20.01 14.31
C ALA A 219 23.22 19.76 15.05
N ARG A 220 22.84 18.50 15.32
CA ARG A 220 21.72 18.15 16.21
C ARG A 220 22.21 18.01 17.65
N GLU A 221 23.29 17.26 17.87
CA GLU A 221 23.93 17.09 19.19
C GLU A 221 24.31 18.44 19.80
N GLU A 222 24.88 19.36 19.02
CA GLU A 222 25.18 20.72 19.46
C GLU A 222 23.91 21.50 19.86
N ARG A 223 22.80 21.38 19.11
CA ARG A 223 21.52 21.99 19.49
C ARG A 223 20.93 21.37 20.75
N GLU A 224 20.93 20.05 20.87
CA GLU A 224 20.46 19.34 22.07
C GLU A 224 21.32 19.68 23.30
N ALA A 225 22.63 19.87 23.12
CA ALA A 225 23.55 20.35 24.14
C ALA A 225 23.28 21.80 24.54
N GLN A 226 23.05 22.70 23.59
CA GLN A 226 22.66 24.09 23.83
C GLN A 226 21.30 24.19 24.54
N GLU A 227 20.30 23.43 24.11
CA GLU A 227 18.99 23.34 24.77
C GLU A 227 19.08 22.75 26.18
N LYS A 228 19.95 21.77 26.40
CA LYS A 228 20.23 21.21 27.73
C LYS A 228 20.94 22.24 28.62
N HIS A 229 21.91 22.98 28.07
CA HIS A 229 22.59 24.06 28.79
C HIS A 229 21.63 25.21 29.14
N ALA A 230 20.73 25.60 28.22
CA ALA A 230 19.68 26.58 28.47
C ALA A 230 18.73 26.10 29.58
N ARG A 231 18.16 24.89 29.47
CA ARG A 231 17.30 24.31 30.52
C ARG A 231 18.00 24.24 31.88
N ASN A 232 19.28 23.84 31.92
CA ASN A 232 20.07 23.82 33.15
C ASN A 232 20.28 25.24 33.74
N LYS A 233 20.50 26.24 32.89
CA LYS A 233 20.63 27.66 33.29
C LYS A 233 19.30 28.20 33.84
N ASP A 234 18.18 27.89 33.21
CA ASP A 234 16.85 28.33 33.64
C ASP A 234 16.44 27.64 34.96
N GLN A 235 16.74 26.35 35.11
CA GLN A 235 16.61 25.63 36.38
C GLN A 235 17.49 26.25 37.48
N LEU A 236 18.74 26.58 37.19
CA LEU A 236 19.65 27.22 38.14
C LEU A 236 19.17 28.62 38.53
N ALA A 237 18.62 29.40 37.60
CA ALA A 237 18.00 30.69 37.88
C ALA A 237 16.75 30.55 38.78
N MET A 238 15.89 29.55 38.53
CA MET A 238 14.76 29.27 39.43
C MET A 238 15.20 28.78 40.81
N LEU A 239 16.27 27.98 40.91
CA LEU A 239 16.84 27.58 42.19
C LEU A 239 17.42 28.78 42.94
N GLN A 240 18.07 29.73 42.25
CA GLN A 240 18.55 30.97 42.85
C GLN A 240 17.41 31.86 43.38
N THR A 241 16.30 32.01 42.66
CA THR A 241 15.14 32.78 43.16
C THR A 241 14.44 32.07 44.33
N GLN A 242 14.34 30.73 44.30
CA GLN A 242 13.85 29.94 45.42
C GLN A 242 14.74 30.05 46.66
N MET A 243 16.07 30.03 46.49
CA MET A 243 17.02 30.26 47.59
C MET A 243 16.87 31.66 48.19
N ALA A 244 16.80 32.70 47.35
CA ALA A 244 16.61 34.08 47.81
C ALA A 244 15.30 34.25 48.60
N ALA A 245 14.18 33.73 48.09
CA ALA A 245 12.88 33.78 48.78
C ALA A 245 12.89 32.96 50.10
N LEU A 246 13.68 31.89 50.18
CA LEU A 246 13.84 31.09 51.39
C LEU A 246 14.76 31.78 52.41
N GLU A 247 15.75 32.56 51.98
CA GLU A 247 16.57 33.42 52.83
C GLU A 247 15.79 34.65 53.34
N GLU A 248 14.92 35.23 52.51
CA GLU A 248 13.99 36.29 52.90
C GLU A 248 13.01 35.81 53.98
N ARG A 249 12.32 34.68 53.75
CA ARG A 249 11.45 34.06 54.77
C ARG A 249 12.21 33.75 56.08
N LYS A 250 13.47 33.32 56.02
CA LYS A 250 14.33 33.13 57.23
C LYS A 250 14.71 34.45 57.91
N ALA A 251 14.77 35.56 57.19
CA ALA A 251 14.98 36.88 57.76
C ALA A 251 13.70 37.42 58.41
N GLU A 252 12.53 37.13 57.82
CA GLU A 252 11.22 37.44 58.38
C GLU A 252 10.92 36.64 59.66
N GLU A 253 11.13 35.32 59.67
CA GLU A 253 11.03 34.47 60.88
C GLU A 253 11.88 35.04 62.03
N LYS A 254 13.12 35.45 61.75
CA LYS A 254 14.01 36.11 62.73
C LYS A 254 13.50 37.48 63.18
N ARG A 255 12.91 38.28 62.28
CA ARG A 255 12.29 39.57 62.63
C ARG A 255 11.06 39.38 63.51
N LEU A 256 10.19 38.41 63.23
CA LEU A 256 9.04 38.08 64.05
C LEU A 256 9.45 37.63 65.46
N ILE A 257 10.49 36.79 65.57
CA ILE A 257 11.06 36.37 66.86
C ILE A 257 11.66 37.57 67.62
N ALA A 258 12.34 38.48 66.93
CA ALA A 258 12.91 39.69 67.56
C ALA A 258 11.82 40.67 68.03
N GLU A 259 10.79 40.92 67.21
CA GLU A 259 9.60 41.71 67.58
C GLU A 259 8.90 41.10 68.80
N GLN A 260 8.68 39.79 68.80
CA GLN A 260 8.09 39.07 69.93
C GLN A 260 8.92 39.22 71.21
N ALA A 261 10.25 39.08 71.11
CA ALA A 261 11.16 39.24 72.24
C ALA A 261 11.19 40.69 72.77
N GLU A 262 11.03 41.69 71.91
CA GLU A 262 10.94 43.10 72.31
C GLU A 262 9.60 43.43 72.98
N LEU A 263 8.47 42.98 72.41
CA LEU A 263 7.15 43.12 73.00
C LEU A 263 7.07 42.46 74.39
N LEU A 264 7.70 41.30 74.57
CA LEU A 264 7.80 40.63 75.88
C LEU A 264 8.66 41.41 76.89
N LYS A 265 9.72 42.11 76.46
CA LYS A 265 10.48 43.03 77.33
C LYS A 265 9.60 44.22 77.74
N GLN A 266 8.93 44.88 76.79
CA GLN A 266 8.04 46.01 77.09
C GLN A 266 6.91 45.60 78.05
N GLN A 267 6.35 44.39 77.89
CA GLN A 267 5.35 43.85 78.83
C GLN A 267 5.94 43.56 80.23
N ALA A 268 7.21 43.14 80.33
CA ALA A 268 7.90 42.95 81.60
C ALA A 268 8.26 44.30 82.27
N GLU A 269 8.64 45.31 81.50
CA GLU A 269 8.91 46.66 81.98
C GLU A 269 7.64 47.36 82.49
N LEU A 270 6.49 47.20 81.80
CA LEU A 270 5.21 47.69 82.30
C LEU A 270 4.81 47.03 83.62
N ARG A 271 4.88 45.69 83.73
CA ARG A 271 4.65 44.98 85.00
C ARG A 271 5.59 45.46 86.10
N ARG A 272 6.87 45.68 85.78
CA ARG A 272 7.85 46.21 86.74
C ARG A 272 7.46 47.61 87.23
N LEU A 273 7.03 48.51 86.34
CA LEU A 273 6.57 49.85 86.69
C LEU A 273 5.26 49.82 87.51
N GLU A 274 4.37 48.88 87.24
CA GLU A 274 3.16 48.63 88.04
C GLU A 274 3.52 48.15 89.46
N GLU A 275 4.42 47.17 89.58
CA GLU A 275 4.92 46.71 90.88
C GLU A 275 5.70 47.79 91.64
N GLU A 276 6.54 48.60 90.97
CA GLU A 276 7.26 49.71 91.59
C GLU A 276 6.29 50.77 92.10
N ARG A 277 5.25 51.13 91.33
CA ARG A 277 4.18 52.02 91.80
C ARG A 277 3.37 51.44 92.95
N GLU A 278 3.09 50.13 92.97
CA GLU A 278 2.40 49.50 94.09
C GLU A 278 3.26 49.47 95.36
N ARG A 279 4.57 49.21 95.23
CA ARG A 279 5.56 49.33 96.32
C ARG A 279 5.60 50.77 96.87
N GLU A 280 5.61 51.77 96.00
CA GLU A 280 5.57 53.19 96.40
C GLU A 280 4.28 53.57 97.11
N GLU A 281 3.11 53.25 96.57
CA GLU A 281 1.82 53.53 97.21
C GLU A 281 1.67 52.78 98.56
N LYS A 282 2.18 51.55 98.65
CA LYS A 282 2.25 50.79 99.92
C LYS A 282 3.16 51.48 100.94
N HIS A 283 4.36 51.91 100.53
CA HIS A 283 5.28 52.64 101.40
C HIS A 283 4.70 54.00 101.84
N ARG A 284 4.05 54.74 100.93
CA ARG A 284 3.34 55.98 101.24
C ARG A 284 2.25 55.76 102.29
N ARG A 285 1.39 54.75 102.13
CA ARG A 285 0.35 54.42 103.13
C ARG A 285 0.95 54.05 104.49
N GLN A 286 2.11 53.39 104.52
CA GLN A 286 2.83 53.11 105.77
C GLN A 286 3.37 54.39 106.43
N VAL A 287 3.93 55.33 105.65
CA VAL A 287 4.40 56.63 106.16
C VAL A 287 3.24 57.50 106.64
N GLU A 288 2.15 57.59 105.85
CA GLU A 288 0.93 58.33 106.21
C GLU A 288 0.29 57.75 107.49
N SER A 289 0.27 56.42 107.64
CA SER A 289 -0.16 55.75 108.89
C SER A 289 0.77 56.05 110.07
N LYS A 290 2.09 55.99 109.87
CA LYS A 290 3.08 56.32 110.91
C LYS A 290 2.92 57.76 111.39
N GLN A 291 2.76 58.72 110.49
CA GLN A 291 2.51 60.13 110.82
C GLN A 291 1.18 60.31 111.58
N LEU A 292 0.14 59.55 111.24
CA LEU A 292 -1.12 59.54 111.99
C LEU A 292 -0.93 59.02 113.42
N TYR A 293 -0.13 57.97 113.63
CA TYR A 293 0.20 57.48 114.98
C TYR A 293 1.08 58.46 115.76
N GLU A 294 2.08 59.08 115.14
CA GLU A 294 2.96 60.08 115.78
C GLU A 294 2.19 61.35 116.19
N THR A 295 1.27 61.83 115.35
CA THR A 295 0.42 62.99 115.67
C THR A 295 -0.57 62.65 116.79
N ASN A 296 -1.20 61.47 116.77
CA ASN A 296 -2.04 61.00 117.88
C ASN A 296 -1.24 60.83 119.19
N LEU A 297 -0.01 60.34 119.13
CA LEU A 297 0.87 60.24 120.29
C LEU A 297 1.25 61.63 120.84
N ARG A 298 1.64 62.57 119.98
CA ARG A 298 1.91 63.97 120.36
C ARG A 298 0.68 64.64 120.98
N LEU A 299 -0.52 64.39 120.46
CA LEU A 299 -1.76 64.90 121.04
C LEU A 299 -2.04 64.31 122.43
N LYS A 300 -1.83 62.99 122.62
CA LYS A 300 -1.94 62.34 123.95
C LYS A 300 -0.91 62.89 124.95
N MET A 301 0.35 63.08 124.53
CA MET A 301 1.39 63.68 125.38
C MET A 301 1.08 65.13 125.73
N LYS A 302 0.57 65.93 124.78
CA LYS A 302 0.11 67.31 125.03
C LYS A 302 -1.12 67.37 125.93
N LYS A 303 -1.99 66.36 125.91
CA LYS A 303 -3.13 66.23 126.84
C LYS A 303 -2.62 65.92 128.25
N LYS A 304 -1.72 64.95 128.42
CA LYS A 304 -1.06 64.65 129.71
C LYS A 304 -0.34 65.87 130.30
N ALA A 305 0.46 66.56 129.49
CA ALA A 305 1.19 67.75 129.95
C ALA A 305 0.25 68.91 130.37
N ARG A 306 -0.98 68.97 129.82
CA ARG A 306 -2.03 69.88 130.31
C ARG A 306 -2.65 69.38 131.61
N GLU A 307 -2.97 68.09 131.71
CA GLU A 307 -3.51 67.47 132.93
C GLU A 307 -2.53 67.64 134.12
N GLU A 308 -1.23 67.51 133.88
CA GLU A 308 -0.15 67.76 134.85
C GLU A 308 -0.02 69.26 135.21
N GLN A 309 -0.17 70.17 134.23
CA GLN A 309 -0.21 71.62 134.49
C GLN A 309 -1.48 72.06 135.25
N GLU A 310 -2.61 71.42 134.99
CA GLU A 310 -3.89 71.67 135.66
C GLU A 310 -3.86 71.15 137.12
N GLN A 311 -3.15 70.06 137.40
CA GLN A 311 -2.84 69.60 138.76
C GLN A 311 -1.94 70.60 139.50
N LEU A 312 -0.81 71.02 138.91
CA LEU A 312 0.07 72.02 139.51
C LEU A 312 -0.64 73.37 139.76
N ALA A 313 -1.54 73.78 138.87
CA ALA A 313 -2.36 74.98 139.05
C ALA A 313 -3.46 74.83 140.12
N PHE A 314 -3.91 73.60 140.39
CA PHE A 314 -4.81 73.30 141.51
C PHE A 314 -4.06 73.37 142.85
N ASP A 315 -2.89 72.72 142.94
CA ASP A 315 -2.03 72.77 144.14
C ASP A 315 -1.59 74.20 144.47
N MET A 316 -1.27 75.01 143.44
CA MET A 316 -0.92 76.42 143.63
C MET A 316 -2.10 77.27 144.13
N LYS A 317 -3.35 76.94 143.74
CA LYS A 317 -4.56 77.57 144.31
C LYS A 317 -4.83 77.17 145.75
N VAL A 318 -4.48 75.94 146.15
CA VAL A 318 -4.55 75.52 147.57
C VAL A 318 -3.53 76.30 148.40
N LEU A 319 -2.34 76.60 147.84
CA LEU A 319 -1.35 77.47 148.48
C LEU A 319 -1.80 78.95 148.56
N GLU A 320 -2.44 79.49 147.51
CA GLU A 320 -3.04 80.85 147.57
C GLU A 320 -4.16 80.93 148.62
N ALA A 321 -5.02 79.91 148.74
CA ALA A 321 -6.08 79.86 149.74
C ALA A 321 -5.54 79.89 151.18
N LEU A 322 -4.42 79.21 151.44
CA LEU A 322 -3.74 79.22 152.76
C LEU A 322 -3.00 80.54 153.06
N LEU A 323 -2.77 81.40 152.06
CA LEU A 323 -2.10 82.70 152.22
C LEU A 323 -3.06 83.88 152.42
N GLN A 324 -4.36 83.74 152.11
CA GLN A 324 -5.33 84.84 152.25
C GLN A 324 -6.00 84.95 153.62
N GLU A 325 -5.87 83.96 154.52
CA GLU A 325 -6.42 84.04 155.89
C GLU A 325 -5.51 84.75 156.91
N THR A 326 -4.33 85.28 156.51
CA THR A 326 -3.36 85.92 157.44
C THR A 326 -2.78 87.27 156.96
N ALA A 327 -3.62 88.17 156.41
CA ALA A 327 -3.19 89.50 155.97
C ALA A 327 -4.16 90.67 156.31
N ASN A 328 -4.41 90.86 157.61
CA ASN A 328 -4.81 92.10 158.30
C ASN A 328 -6.04 92.91 157.84
N GLU A 329 -6.93 93.12 158.81
CA GLU A 329 -7.72 94.34 158.94
C GLU A 329 -6.80 95.57 159.04
N ALA A 330 -6.95 96.53 158.13
CA ALA A 330 -6.36 97.87 158.23
C ALA A 330 -7.34 98.88 157.59
N ALA A 331 -8.48 99.07 158.26
CA ALA A 331 -9.59 99.85 157.75
C ALA A 331 -9.36 101.37 157.82
N GLU A 332 -10.31 102.11 157.25
CA GLU A 332 -10.56 103.54 157.49
C GLU A 332 -9.41 104.53 157.18
N MET A 333 -9.31 104.92 155.90
CA MET A 333 -9.13 106.35 155.60
C MET A 333 -9.95 106.84 154.40
N ALA A 334 -10.73 107.90 154.67
CA ALA A 334 -11.29 108.84 153.70
C ALA A 334 -12.16 108.31 152.54
N GLN A 335 -13.37 107.83 152.85
CA GLN A 335 -14.50 108.02 151.92
C GLN A 335 -14.75 109.53 151.69
N ARG A 336 -14.20 110.15 150.62
CA ARG A 336 -14.73 111.41 150.02
C ARG A 336 -14.09 111.86 148.70
N LYS A 337 -13.86 110.92 147.77
CA LYS A 337 -13.76 111.25 146.33
C LYS A 337 -14.39 110.16 145.46
N LYS A 338 -15.58 109.72 145.89
CA LYS A 338 -16.33 108.57 145.35
C LYS A 338 -17.06 108.95 144.06
N GLU A 339 -17.76 110.10 144.06
CA GLU A 339 -18.56 110.56 142.91
C GLU A 339 -17.76 110.71 141.61
N LEU A 340 -16.56 111.30 141.64
CA LEU A 340 -15.71 111.45 140.44
C LEU A 340 -15.22 110.09 139.88
N ARG A 341 -15.21 109.03 140.71
CA ARG A 341 -14.97 107.66 140.22
C ARG A 341 -16.22 107.06 139.59
N GLU A 342 -17.43 107.42 140.02
CA GLU A 342 -18.67 106.84 139.51
C GLU A 342 -19.01 107.30 138.09
N GLU A 343 -18.70 108.55 137.72
CA GLU A 343 -18.80 109.00 136.32
C GLU A 343 -17.73 108.37 135.44
N ASN A 344 -16.49 108.28 135.92
CA ASN A 344 -15.41 107.62 135.18
C ASN A 344 -15.67 106.10 135.04
N LEU A 345 -16.24 105.44 136.05
CA LEU A 345 -16.70 104.06 135.98
C LEU A 345 -17.85 103.87 135.00
N LYS A 346 -18.81 104.81 134.91
CA LYS A 346 -19.87 104.77 133.89
C LYS A 346 -19.30 104.93 132.48
N TYR A 347 -18.36 105.86 132.27
CA TYR A 347 -17.69 106.04 130.98
C TYR A 347 -16.82 104.82 130.60
N MET A 348 -16.08 104.24 131.55
CA MET A 348 -15.28 103.03 131.33
C MET A 348 -16.14 101.77 131.16
N ALA A 349 -17.31 101.70 131.80
CA ALA A 349 -18.29 100.64 131.58
C ALA A 349 -18.95 100.78 130.20
N TYR A 350 -19.26 102.01 129.76
CA TYR A 350 -19.78 102.27 128.41
C TYR A 350 -18.73 101.97 127.33
N LEU A 351 -17.46 102.36 127.53
CA LEU A 351 -16.36 101.97 126.64
C LEU A 351 -16.11 100.46 126.64
N LYS A 352 -16.25 99.77 127.78
CA LYS A 352 -16.24 98.30 127.82
C LYS A 352 -17.41 97.70 127.05
N GLN A 353 -18.63 98.22 127.21
CA GLN A 353 -19.79 97.76 126.45
C GLN A 353 -19.60 98.00 124.94
N LEU A 354 -19.08 99.16 124.53
CA LEU A 354 -18.73 99.41 123.12
C LEU A 354 -17.67 98.42 122.63
N ALA A 355 -16.59 98.20 123.37
CA ALA A 355 -15.52 97.27 123.00
C ALA A 355 -15.98 95.80 123.03
N GLU A 356 -16.92 95.43 123.90
CA GLU A 356 -17.51 94.09 123.97
C GLU A 356 -18.62 93.88 122.93
N GLU A 357 -19.26 94.95 122.44
CA GLU A 357 -20.12 94.93 121.26
C GLU A 357 -19.30 94.89 119.96
N GLU A 358 -18.28 95.72 119.80
CA GLU A 358 -17.39 95.66 118.65
C GLU A 358 -16.69 94.31 118.60
N LYS A 359 -16.15 93.80 119.70
CA LYS A 359 -15.58 92.44 119.77
C LYS A 359 -16.58 91.33 119.45
N LYS A 360 -17.89 91.50 119.72
CA LYS A 360 -18.93 90.57 119.27
C LYS A 360 -19.16 90.68 117.77
N ARG A 361 -19.29 91.90 117.23
CA ARG A 361 -19.44 92.15 115.78
C ARG A 361 -18.21 91.66 115.01
N GLU A 362 -17.00 91.87 115.53
CA GLU A 362 -15.74 91.32 115.02
C GLU A 362 -15.76 89.80 115.06
N ALA A 363 -16.10 89.17 116.19
CA ALA A 363 -16.18 87.71 116.29
C ALA A 363 -17.26 87.10 115.37
N GLU A 364 -18.38 87.79 115.16
CA GLU A 364 -19.44 87.41 114.21
C GLU A 364 -18.97 87.56 112.75
N MET A 365 -18.29 88.67 112.41
CA MET A 365 -17.67 88.85 111.11
C MET A 365 -16.54 87.85 110.85
N GLU A 366 -15.66 87.60 111.82
CA GLU A 366 -14.63 86.56 111.76
C GLU A 366 -15.25 85.17 111.63
N ALA A 367 -16.34 84.86 112.33
CA ALA A 367 -17.04 83.58 112.18
C ALA A 367 -17.61 83.42 110.76
N ILE A 368 -18.20 84.48 110.19
CA ILE A 368 -18.69 84.48 108.81
C ILE A 368 -17.52 84.32 107.82
N ILE A 369 -16.45 85.12 107.95
CA ILE A 369 -15.24 85.07 107.11
C ILE A 369 -14.60 83.69 107.18
N ASN A 370 -14.38 83.14 108.38
CA ASN A 370 -13.81 81.80 108.56
C ASN A 370 -14.73 80.71 107.98
N SER A 371 -16.05 80.85 108.09
CA SER A 371 -16.98 79.92 107.41
C SER A 371 -16.85 79.99 105.88
N GLU A 372 -16.62 81.16 105.30
CA GLU A 372 -16.51 81.36 103.86
C GLU A 372 -15.13 80.94 103.33
N VAL A 373 -14.07 81.16 104.12
CA VAL A 373 -12.73 80.62 103.89
C VAL A 373 -12.75 79.09 103.93
N GLU A 374 -13.38 78.48 104.93
CA GLU A 374 -13.49 77.02 105.03
C GLU A 374 -14.34 76.43 103.87
N LYS A 375 -15.48 77.05 103.53
CA LYS A 375 -16.25 76.67 102.31
C LYS A 375 -15.38 76.72 101.06
N ASN A 376 -14.57 77.75 100.89
CA ASN A 376 -13.69 77.90 99.72
C ASN A 376 -12.47 76.97 99.76
N TRP A 377 -11.97 76.63 100.95
CA TRP A 377 -10.95 75.61 101.16
C TRP A 377 -11.48 74.22 100.81
N GLN A 378 -12.67 73.84 101.29
CA GLN A 378 -13.32 72.58 100.93
C GLN A 378 -13.64 72.49 99.43
N LYS A 379 -14.06 73.58 98.77
CA LYS A 379 -14.20 73.64 97.30
C LYS A 379 -12.87 73.33 96.60
N ARG A 380 -11.76 73.96 97.01
CA ARG A 380 -10.41 73.69 96.46
C ARG A 380 -9.95 72.26 96.74
N LEU A 381 -10.19 71.74 97.94
CA LEU A 381 -9.85 70.37 98.31
C LEU A 381 -10.64 69.34 97.49
N ALA A 382 -11.92 69.61 97.22
CA ALA A 382 -12.75 68.78 96.34
C ALA A 382 -12.28 68.86 94.88
N GLN A 383 -11.92 70.04 94.38
CA GLN A 383 -11.32 70.20 93.04
C GLN A 383 -10.02 69.41 92.92
N TRP A 384 -9.11 69.49 93.90
CA TRP A 384 -7.86 68.72 93.91
C TRP A 384 -8.08 67.20 94.04
N ARG A 385 -9.13 66.74 94.74
CA ARG A 385 -9.52 65.32 94.76
C ARG A 385 -9.98 64.87 93.39
N LEU A 386 -10.93 65.59 92.78
CA LEU A 386 -11.44 65.30 91.43
C LEU A 386 -10.32 65.34 90.38
N GLU A 387 -9.39 66.29 90.48
CA GLU A 387 -8.22 66.37 89.60
C GLU A 387 -7.25 65.19 89.81
N ARG A 388 -6.96 64.82 91.07
CA ARG A 388 -6.12 63.66 91.38
C ARG A 388 -6.76 62.35 90.92
N GLU A 389 -8.08 62.21 91.04
CA GLU A 389 -8.85 61.05 90.57
C GLU A 389 -8.91 61.00 89.04
N ALA A 390 -9.09 62.14 88.36
CA ALA A 390 -9.05 62.23 86.90
C ALA A 390 -7.66 61.90 86.34
N ARG A 391 -6.60 62.51 86.91
CA ARG A 391 -5.20 62.18 86.58
C ARG A 391 -4.87 60.70 86.84
N LYS A 392 -5.42 60.11 87.91
CA LYS A 392 -5.28 58.69 88.21
C LYS A 392 -5.96 57.82 87.15
N LYS A 393 -7.24 58.08 86.84
CA LYS A 393 -8.02 57.34 85.83
C LYS A 393 -7.37 57.42 84.45
N MET A 394 -6.99 58.62 84.01
CA MET A 394 -6.27 58.83 82.75
C MET A 394 -4.97 58.01 82.68
N LEU A 395 -4.21 57.91 83.79
CA LEU A 395 -3.00 57.09 83.83
C LEU A 395 -3.30 55.58 83.84
N GLU A 396 -4.39 55.15 84.48
CA GLU A 396 -4.86 53.76 84.43
C GLU A 396 -5.36 53.39 83.03
N GLU A 397 -6.10 54.27 82.37
CA GLU A 397 -6.57 54.16 80.98
C GLU A 397 -5.39 54.06 79.99
N VAL A 398 -4.38 54.93 80.10
CA VAL A 398 -3.17 54.88 79.25
C VAL A 398 -2.36 53.59 79.46
N MET A 399 -2.25 53.09 80.69
CA MET A 399 -1.56 51.82 80.97
C MET A 399 -2.36 50.62 80.43
N LEU A 400 -3.68 50.62 80.58
CA LEU A 400 -4.57 49.60 80.01
C LEU A 400 -4.53 49.60 78.47
N GLU A 401 -4.59 50.77 77.83
CA GLU A 401 -4.50 50.89 76.37
C GLU A 401 -3.13 50.41 75.87
N ARG A 402 -2.02 50.82 76.53
CA ARG A 402 -0.68 50.34 76.15
C ARG A 402 -0.53 48.83 76.32
N SER A 403 -1.09 48.28 77.40
CA SER A 403 -1.16 46.83 77.62
C SER A 403 -1.99 46.14 76.54
N HIS A 404 -3.12 46.73 76.13
CA HIS A 404 -3.95 46.21 75.05
C HIS A 404 -3.19 46.18 73.72
N GLN A 405 -2.59 47.30 73.29
CA GLN A 405 -1.76 47.42 72.09
C GLN A 405 -0.63 46.37 72.03
N ILE A 406 0.04 46.11 73.15
CA ILE A 406 1.10 45.07 73.22
C ILE A 406 0.51 43.66 73.10
N ASN A 407 -0.61 43.38 73.76
CA ASN A 407 -1.27 42.08 73.67
C ASN A 407 -1.89 41.82 72.28
N GLU A 408 -2.36 42.84 71.57
CA GLU A 408 -2.84 42.71 70.19
C GLU A 408 -1.69 42.40 69.23
N ARG A 409 -0.60 43.19 69.25
CA ARG A 409 0.60 42.88 68.44
C ARG A 409 1.18 41.50 68.73
N LEU A 410 1.12 41.05 69.99
CA LEU A 410 1.55 39.70 70.37
C LEU A 410 0.64 38.62 69.75
N ARG A 411 -0.68 38.86 69.65
CA ARG A 411 -1.63 37.96 68.95
C ARG A 411 -1.42 37.97 67.44
N GLU A 412 -1.21 39.13 66.82
CA GLU A 412 -0.92 39.27 65.39
C GLU A 412 0.39 38.56 65.00
N ASN A 413 1.43 38.66 65.84
CA ASN A 413 2.69 37.94 65.66
C ASN A 413 2.48 36.42 65.85
N GLN A 414 1.70 36.00 66.85
CA GLN A 414 1.33 34.58 67.03
C GLN A 414 0.51 34.01 65.86
N GLN A 415 -0.43 34.77 65.29
CA GLN A 415 -1.22 34.36 64.12
C GLN A 415 -0.33 34.16 62.89
N ARG A 416 0.54 35.14 62.57
CA ARG A 416 1.54 35.01 61.49
C ARG A 416 2.41 33.76 61.67
N GLN A 417 2.92 33.51 62.87
CA GLN A 417 3.69 32.30 63.20
C GLN A 417 2.90 30.98 63.10
N ILE A 418 1.56 30.99 63.17
CA ILE A 418 0.71 29.81 62.98
C ILE A 418 0.46 29.58 61.49
N GLU A 419 0.24 30.65 60.73
CA GLU A 419 0.05 30.63 59.28
C GLU A 419 1.31 30.11 58.55
N GLU A 420 2.50 30.61 58.90
CA GLU A 420 3.79 30.11 58.40
C GLU A 420 3.98 28.60 58.65
N LYS A 421 3.59 28.11 59.83
CA LYS A 421 3.66 26.68 60.18
C LYS A 421 2.66 25.86 59.37
N ALA A 422 1.44 26.36 59.17
CA ALA A 422 0.43 25.72 58.35
C ALA A 422 0.81 25.68 56.86
N GLU A 423 1.47 26.72 56.33
CA GLU A 423 2.07 26.67 54.98
C GLU A 423 3.18 25.62 54.89
N ARG A 424 4.11 25.62 55.85
CA ARG A 424 5.22 24.67 55.91
C ARG A 424 4.74 23.23 55.95
N GLU A 425 3.68 22.92 56.70
CA GLU A 425 3.04 21.61 56.68
C GLU A 425 2.43 21.25 55.32
N LYS A 426 1.70 22.17 54.65
CA LYS A 426 1.16 21.93 53.31
C LYS A 426 2.26 21.61 52.30
N ILE A 427 3.36 22.36 52.34
CA ILE A 427 4.53 22.17 51.48
C ILE A 427 5.19 20.80 51.75
N LEU A 428 5.35 20.39 53.01
CA LEU A 428 5.90 19.08 53.37
C LEU A 428 5.04 17.92 52.86
N ARG A 429 3.71 18.00 53.03
CA ARG A 429 2.76 16.99 52.50
C ARG A 429 2.83 16.89 50.98
N PHE A 430 2.94 18.03 50.27
CA PHE A 430 3.10 18.05 48.81
C PHE A 430 4.44 17.45 48.35
N ILE A 431 5.54 17.67 49.08
CA ILE A 431 6.84 17.03 48.80
C ILE A 431 6.75 15.51 49.00
N GLU A 432 6.07 15.04 50.05
CA GLU A 432 5.87 13.61 50.34
C GLU A 432 4.99 12.92 49.27
N GLU A 433 3.91 13.57 48.83
CA GLU A 433 3.08 13.06 47.73
C GLU A 433 3.84 12.98 46.40
N ASN A 434 4.62 14.01 46.05
CA ASN A 434 5.43 13.97 44.83
C ASN A 434 6.48 12.86 44.86
N LYS A 435 7.15 12.63 45.99
CA LYS A 435 8.07 11.49 46.17
C LYS A 435 7.38 10.16 45.91
N ARG A 436 6.19 9.93 46.49
CA ARG A 436 5.43 8.70 46.24
C ARG A 436 5.08 8.54 44.76
N LEU A 437 4.70 9.63 44.07
CA LEU A 437 4.41 9.62 42.63
C LEU A 437 5.66 9.38 41.77
N GLU A 438 6.84 9.82 42.20
CA GLU A 438 8.12 9.52 41.56
C GLU A 438 8.53 8.05 41.75
N GLU A 439 8.38 7.51 42.96
CA GLU A 439 8.60 6.09 43.27
C GLU A 439 7.64 5.19 42.48
N GLU A 440 6.36 5.55 42.40
CA GLU A 440 5.37 4.86 41.56
C GLU A 440 5.77 4.87 40.07
N LYS A 441 6.21 6.03 39.53
CA LYS A 441 6.69 6.13 38.13
C LYS A 441 7.94 5.26 37.91
N LEU A 442 8.93 5.34 38.79
CA LEU A 442 10.16 4.56 38.70
C LEU A 442 9.87 3.05 38.78
N HIS A 443 8.92 2.63 39.63
CA HIS A 443 8.51 1.24 39.69
C HIS A 443 7.81 0.78 38.41
N ARG A 444 6.90 1.58 37.83
CA ARG A 444 6.26 1.30 36.53
C ARG A 444 7.28 1.15 35.40
N ILE A 445 8.27 2.05 35.33
CA ILE A 445 9.39 1.96 34.36
C ILE A 445 10.18 0.67 34.58
N LYS A 446 10.55 0.34 35.83
CA LYS A 446 11.27 -0.90 36.15
C LYS A 446 10.48 -2.16 35.78
N GLN A 447 9.16 -2.18 36.00
CA GLN A 447 8.30 -3.28 35.55
C GLN A 447 8.22 -3.38 34.02
N SER A 448 8.11 -2.24 33.31
CA SER A 448 8.07 -2.22 31.85
C SER A 448 9.38 -2.73 31.23
N ASN A 449 10.51 -2.31 31.77
CA ASN A 449 11.83 -2.74 31.30
C ASN A 449 12.05 -4.25 31.58
N LEU A 450 11.56 -4.76 32.72
CA LEU A 450 11.65 -6.18 33.04
C LEU A 450 10.80 -7.03 32.07
N LYS A 451 9.59 -6.58 31.72
CA LYS A 451 8.77 -7.25 30.70
C LYS A 451 9.46 -7.27 29.34
N TYR A 452 9.94 -6.11 28.87
CA TYR A 452 10.68 -6.03 27.61
C TYR A 452 11.94 -6.92 27.58
N GLN A 453 12.64 -7.05 28.71
CA GLN A 453 13.74 -8.00 28.85
C GLN A 453 13.28 -9.47 28.76
N GLN A 454 12.11 -9.81 29.32
CA GLN A 454 11.51 -11.14 29.19
C GLN A 454 11.08 -11.41 27.74
N ASP A 455 10.42 -10.45 27.08
CA ASP A 455 9.99 -10.55 25.68
C ASP A 455 11.19 -10.82 24.75
N LEU A 456 12.32 -10.14 24.96
CA LEU A 456 13.57 -10.37 24.22
C LEU A 456 14.18 -11.75 24.49
N VAL A 457 14.18 -12.21 25.74
CA VAL A 457 14.67 -13.56 26.11
C VAL A 457 13.80 -14.64 25.48
N ASP A 458 12.48 -14.46 25.44
CA ASP A 458 11.56 -15.40 24.81
C ASP A 458 11.67 -15.40 23.27
N GLN A 459 11.98 -14.26 22.64
CA GLN A 459 12.37 -14.21 21.23
C GLN A 459 13.67 -15.00 20.97
N MET A 460 14.73 -14.77 21.76
CA MET A 460 15.98 -15.53 21.64
C MET A 460 15.78 -17.04 21.87
N ASN A 461 14.91 -17.41 22.82
CA ASN A 461 14.53 -18.81 23.07
C ASN A 461 13.75 -19.41 21.89
N TYR A 462 12.86 -18.64 21.26
CA TYR A 462 12.09 -19.06 20.08
C TYR A 462 13.02 -19.30 18.88
N ASP A 463 13.90 -18.35 18.56
CA ASP A 463 14.84 -18.45 17.45
C ASP A 463 15.83 -19.62 17.65
N SER A 464 16.30 -19.82 18.89
CA SER A 464 17.16 -20.97 19.24
C SER A 464 16.44 -22.31 19.05
N ARG A 465 15.15 -22.41 19.39
CA ARG A 465 14.34 -23.61 19.13
C ARG A 465 14.07 -23.81 17.64
N LEU A 466 13.80 -22.74 16.90
CA LEU A 466 13.57 -22.79 15.46
C LEU A 466 14.84 -23.25 14.72
N GLN A 467 16.02 -22.76 15.11
CA GLN A 467 17.28 -23.22 14.54
C GLN A 467 17.61 -24.67 14.94
N SER A 468 17.35 -25.08 16.19
CA SER A 468 17.50 -26.49 16.59
C SER A 468 16.60 -27.41 15.76
N ALA A 469 15.34 -27.02 15.54
CA ALA A 469 14.40 -27.80 14.75
C ALA A 469 14.83 -27.94 13.27
N LYS A 470 15.37 -26.86 12.66
CA LYS A 470 15.98 -26.92 11.32
C LYS A 470 17.17 -27.86 11.28
N ASN A 471 18.10 -27.74 12.23
CA ASN A 471 19.27 -28.61 12.30
C ASN A 471 18.85 -30.09 12.46
N ASP A 472 17.84 -30.38 13.28
CA ASP A 472 17.27 -31.73 13.45
C ASP A 472 16.59 -32.25 12.17
N GLU A 473 16.01 -31.36 11.35
CA GLU A 473 15.37 -31.69 10.07
C GLU A 473 16.42 -31.94 8.97
N GLU A 474 17.43 -31.08 8.83
CA GLU A 474 18.60 -31.27 7.97
C GLU A 474 19.33 -32.60 8.27
N VAL A 475 19.50 -32.93 9.56
CA VAL A 475 20.10 -34.22 9.98
C VAL A 475 19.21 -35.41 9.60
N ARG A 476 17.87 -35.30 9.67
CA ARG A 476 16.95 -36.34 9.21
C ARG A 476 17.02 -36.53 7.70
N GLU A 477 16.99 -35.44 6.93
CA GLU A 477 17.12 -35.48 5.47
C GLU A 477 18.46 -36.12 5.06
N PHE A 478 19.56 -35.77 5.74
CA PHE A 478 20.88 -36.37 5.51
C PHE A 478 20.92 -37.87 5.81
N ILE A 479 20.28 -38.32 6.90
CA ILE A 479 20.17 -39.75 7.25
C ILE A 479 19.32 -40.51 6.22
N VAL A 480 18.18 -39.95 5.80
CA VAL A 480 17.30 -40.54 4.77
C VAL A 480 18.02 -40.58 3.41
N GLY A 481 18.77 -39.53 3.06
CA GLY A 481 19.62 -39.49 1.87
C GLY A 481 20.70 -40.58 1.88
N GLN A 482 21.40 -40.77 3.01
CA GLN A 482 22.35 -41.88 3.17
C GLN A 482 21.68 -43.26 3.04
N GLN A 483 20.47 -43.44 3.58
CA GLN A 483 19.73 -44.70 3.44
C GLN A 483 19.31 -44.96 1.99
N ALA A 484 18.82 -43.93 1.29
CA ALA A 484 18.47 -44.02 -0.14
C ALA A 484 19.69 -44.32 -1.03
N GLU A 485 20.83 -43.68 -0.76
CA GLU A 485 22.09 -43.98 -1.47
C GLU A 485 22.61 -45.39 -1.15
N ALA A 486 22.54 -45.83 0.12
CA ALA A 486 22.90 -47.20 0.50
C ALA A 486 21.99 -48.24 -0.18
N GLU A 487 20.69 -47.97 -0.31
CA GLU A 487 19.76 -48.78 -1.11
C GLU A 487 20.10 -48.77 -2.59
N TYR A 488 20.46 -47.62 -3.17
CA TYR A 488 20.85 -47.49 -4.58
C TYR A 488 22.13 -48.29 -4.86
N GLN A 489 23.17 -48.10 -4.05
CA GLN A 489 24.41 -48.88 -4.11
C GLN A 489 24.16 -50.38 -3.87
N GLY A 490 23.22 -50.73 -2.99
CA GLY A 490 22.75 -52.11 -2.79
C GLY A 490 22.13 -52.71 -4.06
N LYS A 491 21.18 -52.00 -4.69
CA LYS A 491 20.54 -52.39 -5.95
C LYS A 491 21.58 -52.50 -7.08
N LEU A 492 22.52 -51.55 -7.17
CA LEU A 492 23.61 -51.55 -8.14
C LEU A 492 24.52 -52.78 -7.97
N ARG A 493 24.92 -53.11 -6.74
CA ARG A 493 25.71 -54.31 -6.41
C ARG A 493 24.94 -55.60 -6.74
N THR A 494 23.64 -55.66 -6.46
CA THR A 494 22.81 -56.81 -6.82
C THR A 494 22.78 -57.02 -8.34
N ILE A 495 22.55 -55.96 -9.12
CA ILE A 495 22.53 -56.01 -10.60
C ILE A 495 23.91 -56.37 -11.19
N LEU A 496 25.01 -55.91 -10.57
CA LEU A 496 26.38 -56.26 -10.99
C LEU A 496 26.77 -57.70 -10.64
N ASN A 497 26.27 -58.23 -9.52
CA ASN A 497 26.50 -59.60 -9.06
C ASN A 497 25.49 -60.61 -9.67
N GLU A 498 24.43 -60.14 -10.32
CA GLU A 498 23.42 -60.99 -10.94
C GLU A 498 24.08 -61.79 -12.09
N PRO A 499 24.06 -63.13 -12.05
CA PRO A 499 24.74 -63.94 -13.04
C PRO A 499 24.11 -63.69 -14.41
N HIS A 500 24.93 -63.21 -15.36
CA HIS A 500 24.47 -62.67 -16.65
C HIS A 500 23.35 -63.52 -17.25
N SER A 501 22.14 -62.96 -17.25
CA SER A 501 20.93 -63.67 -17.64
C SER A 501 21.08 -64.26 -19.04
N ALA A 502 20.52 -65.45 -19.25
CA ALA A 502 20.81 -66.29 -20.44
C ALA A 502 20.44 -65.65 -21.79
N ASP A 503 19.77 -64.49 -21.78
CA ASP A 503 19.46 -63.67 -22.94
C ASP A 503 20.60 -62.74 -23.37
N ARG A 504 21.47 -62.32 -22.43
CA ARG A 504 22.72 -61.60 -22.73
C ARG A 504 23.91 -62.54 -23.04
N MET A 505 23.73 -63.86 -22.91
CA MET A 505 24.76 -64.83 -23.32
C MET A 505 24.82 -64.96 -24.85
N HIS A 506 26.01 -64.73 -25.42
CA HIS A 506 26.28 -64.87 -26.85
C HIS A 506 25.75 -66.22 -27.40
N PRO A 507 25.04 -66.26 -28.56
CA PRO A 507 24.27 -67.43 -28.99
C PRO A 507 25.05 -68.76 -29.02
N MET A 508 26.33 -68.76 -29.42
CA MET A 508 27.16 -69.97 -29.39
C MET A 508 27.36 -70.56 -27.98
N ARG A 509 27.52 -69.73 -26.93
CA ARG A 509 27.60 -70.23 -25.54
C ARG A 509 26.25 -70.81 -25.09
N ARG A 510 25.15 -70.13 -25.44
CA ARG A 510 23.77 -70.60 -25.17
C ARG A 510 23.52 -71.98 -25.81
N HIS A 511 24.08 -72.26 -26.99
CA HIS A 511 24.00 -73.56 -27.63
C HIS A 511 24.92 -74.64 -27.01
N TYR A 512 26.13 -74.28 -26.57
CA TYR A 512 27.08 -75.21 -25.94
C TYR A 512 26.52 -75.82 -24.65
N TYR A 513 26.02 -74.99 -23.72
CA TYR A 513 25.45 -75.47 -22.46
C TYR A 513 24.16 -76.29 -22.68
N ARG A 514 23.33 -75.93 -23.67
CA ARG A 514 22.11 -76.68 -24.00
C ARG A 514 22.42 -78.10 -24.48
N ASN A 515 23.44 -78.27 -25.32
CA ASN A 515 23.87 -79.60 -25.76
C ASN A 515 24.48 -80.43 -24.61
N LYS A 516 25.15 -79.78 -23.65
CA LYS A 516 25.73 -80.46 -22.48
C LYS A 516 24.68 -81.00 -21.49
N GLN A 517 23.45 -80.48 -21.50
CA GLN A 517 22.32 -80.98 -20.71
C GLN A 517 21.52 -82.11 -21.38
N ILE A 518 21.83 -82.46 -22.64
CA ILE A 518 21.15 -83.53 -23.39
C ILE A 518 21.93 -84.86 -23.32
N ASN A 519 23.22 -84.80 -22.96
CA ASN A 519 24.13 -85.95 -22.84
C ASN A 519 24.56 -86.18 -21.37
N ALA A 520 23.60 -86.11 -20.43
CA ALA A 520 23.80 -86.31 -18.99
C ALA A 520 22.62 -87.09 -18.39
#